data_AF-A0A1Y2X100-F1
#
_entry.id   AF-A0A1Y2X100-F1
#
_cell.length_a   1.000
_cell.length_b   1.000
_cell.length_c   1.000
_cell.angle_alpha   90.00
_cell.angle_beta   90.00
_cell.angle_gamma   90.00
#
_symmetry.space_group_name_H-M   'P 1'
#
loop_
_entity.id
_entity.type
_entity.pdbx_description
1 polymer ?
#
loop_
_entity_poly.entity_id
_entity_poly.type
_entity_poly.pdbx_seq_one_letter_code
_entity_poly.pdbx_strand_id
1 'polypeptide(L)'
;MRLLHVYNRKLEEFNGESIPPYAILSHTWGKHEVTFQDLSKWGHKILDGYTKIEGCCRRAAKDGLDYVWIDTCCIDKSSSAELSEGINSMFQWYKRSAVCYVYLSDVSADDDPFEVSSEFRRSRWFTRGWTLQELLAPMELVFFDKVWNEIRIGLLTLLSDITNIPKKALDTGDFSKFCAAARLAWAANRKTTRIEDVAYSLLGLLEVNMPLLYGEGEKAFLRLQEEIIKSRNDDSLLAWGYRFKPKELPKIYSDSVLARSPSDFSHCHNFQNLEIDDTSLKVPLTTSHSAMTNIGLQTAIPI
;
A
#
# COMPACT_ATOMS: atom_id res chain seq x y z
N MET A 1 18.60 -4.73 3.85
CA MET A 1 17.91 -4.39 2.57
C MET A 1 18.91 -4.49 1.43
N ARG A 2 18.51 -5.00 0.26
CA ARG A 2 19.38 -5.02 -0.94
C ARG A 2 18.98 -3.95 -1.95
N LEU A 3 19.97 -3.31 -2.56
CA LEU A 3 19.79 -2.29 -3.59
C LEU A 3 20.54 -2.69 -4.86
N LEU A 4 20.00 -2.32 -6.01
CA LEU A 4 20.61 -2.52 -7.31
C LEU A 4 21.39 -1.27 -7.71
N HIS A 5 22.69 -1.43 -7.96
CA HIS A 5 23.55 -0.34 -8.37
C HIS A 5 23.28 0.07 -9.84
N VAL A 6 23.14 1.38 -10.05
CA VAL A 6 22.60 2.00 -11.27
C VAL A 6 23.53 1.93 -12.49
N TYR A 7 24.83 1.66 -12.32
CA TYR A 7 25.73 1.52 -13.46
C TYR A 7 26.09 0.07 -13.82
N ASN A 8 26.38 -0.76 -12.82
CA ASN A 8 26.89 -2.12 -13.01
C ASN A 8 25.82 -3.21 -12.83
N ARG A 9 24.59 -2.86 -12.42
CA ARG A 9 23.46 -3.77 -12.16
C ARG A 9 23.78 -4.87 -11.13
N LYS A 10 24.73 -4.65 -10.23
CA LYS A 10 25.02 -5.55 -9.12
C LYS A 10 24.12 -5.23 -7.93
N LEU A 11 23.68 -6.28 -7.24
CA LEU A 11 22.99 -6.14 -5.97
C LEU A 11 24.00 -6.01 -4.84
N GLU A 12 23.77 -5.04 -3.97
CA GLU A 12 24.57 -4.76 -2.78
C GLU A 12 23.65 -4.73 -1.56
N GLU A 13 24.15 -5.21 -0.43
CA GLU A 13 23.40 -5.33 0.81
C GLU A 13 23.78 -4.21 1.79
N PHE A 14 22.76 -3.57 2.35
CA PHE A 14 22.89 -2.45 3.27
C PHE A 14 22.02 -2.65 4.51
N ASN A 15 22.52 -2.20 5.65
CA ASN A 15 21.87 -2.37 6.95
C ASN A 15 21.85 -1.06 7.75
N GLY A 16 20.71 -0.74 8.36
CA GLY A 16 20.55 0.39 9.27
C GLY A 16 20.93 1.75 8.65
N GLU A 17 21.90 2.42 9.26
CA GLU A 17 22.40 3.74 8.85
C GLU A 17 23.30 3.70 7.61
N SER A 18 23.78 2.52 7.19
CA SER A 18 24.62 2.38 6.00
C SER A 18 23.84 2.44 4.68
N ILE A 19 22.51 2.52 4.73
CA ILE A 19 21.65 2.56 3.54
C ILE A 19 21.85 3.91 2.82
N PRO A 20 22.39 3.93 1.59
CA PRO A 20 22.58 5.18 0.84
C PRO A 20 21.22 5.71 0.35
N PRO A 21 21.15 6.98 -0.10
CA PRO A 21 20.00 7.47 -0.86
C PRO A 21 19.73 6.58 -2.09
N TYR A 22 18.46 6.29 -2.36
CA TYR A 22 18.05 5.42 -3.46
C TYR A 22 16.69 5.85 -4.02
N ALA A 23 16.49 5.55 -5.30
CA ALA A 23 15.16 5.60 -5.91
C ALA A 23 14.45 4.26 -5.73
N ILE A 24 13.12 4.27 -5.64
CA ILE A 24 12.32 3.05 -5.53
C ILE A 24 11.35 2.92 -6.72
N LEU A 25 11.22 1.73 -7.29
CA LEU A 25 10.33 1.49 -8.43
C LEU A 25 8.98 0.93 -7.97
N SER A 26 7.93 1.70 -8.19
CA SER A 26 6.54 1.24 -8.10
C SER A 26 6.04 0.85 -9.50
N HIS A 27 5.55 -0.39 -9.65
CA HIS A 27 5.08 -0.89 -10.93
C HIS A 27 4.10 -2.06 -10.79
N THR A 28 3.37 -2.36 -11.87
CA THR A 28 2.59 -3.60 -11.94
C THR A 28 3.39 -4.70 -12.62
N TRP A 29 3.41 -5.90 -12.02
CA TRP A 29 4.12 -7.05 -12.58
C TRP A 29 3.49 -7.47 -13.92
N GLY A 30 4.36 -7.77 -14.89
CA GLY A 30 4.05 -8.34 -16.19
C GLY A 30 4.28 -9.86 -16.24
N LYS A 31 4.36 -10.42 -17.45
CA LYS A 31 4.53 -11.87 -17.65
C LYS A 31 5.96 -12.38 -17.37
N HIS A 32 6.97 -11.55 -17.61
CA HIS A 32 8.39 -11.93 -17.53
C HIS A 32 9.19 -10.91 -16.71
N GLU A 33 8.94 -10.85 -15.40
CA GLU A 33 9.72 -10.02 -14.49
C GLU A 33 11.10 -10.61 -14.24
N VAL A 34 12.11 -9.75 -14.09
CA VAL A 34 13.46 -10.15 -13.71
C VAL A 34 13.47 -10.39 -12.21
N THR A 35 13.71 -11.62 -11.78
CA THR A 35 13.78 -11.97 -10.35
C THR A 35 15.20 -11.79 -9.80
N PHE A 36 15.34 -11.92 -8.48
CA PHE A 36 16.65 -11.96 -7.81
C PHE A 36 17.57 -13.02 -8.45
N GLN A 37 17.04 -14.22 -8.69
CA GLN A 37 17.77 -15.34 -9.28
C GLN A 37 18.14 -15.09 -10.74
N ASP A 38 17.40 -14.26 -11.47
CA ASP A 38 17.66 -14.04 -12.89
C ASP A 38 18.83 -13.08 -13.11
N LEU A 39 19.05 -12.11 -12.21
CA LEU A 39 20.15 -11.15 -12.34
C LEU A 39 21.53 -11.81 -12.44
N SER A 40 21.72 -13.01 -11.87
CA SER A 40 22.96 -13.77 -11.97
C SER A 40 23.07 -14.61 -13.27
N LYS A 41 21.98 -14.75 -14.04
CA LYS A 41 21.93 -15.59 -15.25
C LYS A 41 22.29 -14.79 -16.51
N TRP A 42 22.96 -15.46 -17.44
CA TRP A 42 23.27 -14.96 -18.78
C TRP A 42 21.98 -14.96 -19.62
N GLY A 43 21.22 -13.87 -19.61
CA GLY A 43 19.95 -13.76 -20.36
C GLY A 43 18.87 -12.88 -19.72
N HIS A 44 19.05 -12.41 -18.49
CA HIS A 44 18.06 -11.54 -17.82
C HIS A 44 17.71 -10.28 -18.61
N LYS A 45 18.65 -9.77 -19.43
CA LYS A 45 18.45 -8.59 -20.27
C LYS A 45 17.43 -8.78 -21.39
N ILE A 46 17.10 -10.02 -21.73
CA ILE A 46 16.16 -10.38 -22.79
C ILE A 46 14.72 -10.42 -22.25
N LEU A 47 14.54 -10.51 -20.93
CA LEU A 47 13.22 -10.55 -20.30
C LEU A 47 12.51 -9.20 -20.43
N ASP A 48 11.21 -9.23 -20.73
CA ASP A 48 10.39 -8.02 -20.92
C ASP A 48 10.49 -7.05 -19.74
N GLY A 49 10.52 -7.58 -18.51
CA GLY A 49 10.64 -6.80 -17.27
C GLY A 49 11.96 -6.04 -17.13
N TYR A 50 13.01 -6.43 -17.86
CA TYR A 50 14.30 -5.74 -17.81
C TYR A 50 14.20 -4.30 -18.31
N THR A 51 13.28 -4.01 -19.24
CA THR A 51 13.05 -2.64 -19.74
C THR A 51 12.67 -1.68 -18.62
N LYS A 52 11.92 -2.16 -17.61
CA LYS A 52 11.54 -1.36 -16.44
C LYS A 52 12.75 -1.08 -15.55
N ILE A 53 13.59 -2.09 -15.33
CA ILE A 53 14.83 -1.95 -14.55
C ILE A 53 15.77 -0.95 -15.23
N GLU A 54 15.97 -1.08 -16.53
CA GLU A 54 16.86 -0.22 -17.30
C GLU A 54 16.37 1.24 -17.31
N GLY A 55 15.07 1.45 -17.53
CA GLY A 55 14.48 2.79 -17.47
C GLY A 55 14.55 3.42 -16.07
N CYS A 56 14.30 2.64 -15.02
CA CYS A 56 14.43 3.06 -13.63
C CYS A 56 15.86 3.49 -13.31
N CYS A 57 16.85 2.66 -13.66
CA CYS A 57 18.25 3.00 -13.46
C CYS A 57 18.68 4.23 -14.27
N ARG A 58 18.26 4.33 -15.53
CA ARG A 58 18.54 5.51 -16.36
C ARG A 58 17.96 6.78 -15.75
N ARG A 59 16.77 6.71 -15.15
CA ARG A 59 16.16 7.86 -14.47
C ARG A 59 16.90 8.18 -13.17
N ALA A 60 17.20 7.19 -12.34
CA ALA A 60 17.98 7.35 -11.12
C ALA A 60 19.35 8.01 -11.38
N ALA A 61 20.07 7.58 -12.42
CA ALA A 61 21.33 8.19 -12.83
C ALA A 61 21.19 9.68 -13.17
N LYS A 62 20.10 10.07 -13.85
CA LYS A 62 19.81 11.47 -14.18
C LYS A 62 19.49 12.30 -12.95
N ASP A 63 18.86 11.69 -11.95
CA ASP A 63 18.52 12.34 -10.67
C ASP A 63 19.67 12.28 -9.66
N GLY A 64 20.84 11.73 -10.03
CA GLY A 64 22.04 11.68 -9.19
C GLY A 64 22.01 10.58 -8.11
N LEU A 65 21.23 9.53 -8.32
CA LEU A 65 21.10 8.38 -7.41
C LEU A 65 21.85 7.17 -7.96
N ASP A 66 22.75 6.61 -7.15
CA ASP A 66 23.58 5.46 -7.54
C ASP A 66 22.89 4.11 -7.32
N TYR A 67 21.76 4.10 -6.60
CA TYR A 67 21.06 2.90 -6.19
C TYR A 67 19.56 3.00 -6.47
N VAL A 68 18.98 1.86 -6.86
CA VAL A 68 17.53 1.66 -6.95
C VAL A 68 17.08 0.45 -6.15
N TRP A 69 15.87 0.51 -5.62
CA TRP A 69 15.18 -0.65 -5.06
C TRP A 69 14.03 -1.08 -5.98
N ILE A 70 13.95 -2.37 -6.28
CA ILE A 70 12.92 -2.96 -7.12
C ILE A 70 12.50 -4.30 -6.51
N ASP A 71 11.25 -4.43 -6.09
CA ASP A 71 10.74 -5.60 -5.34
C ASP A 71 10.95 -6.93 -6.08
N THR A 72 10.92 -6.94 -7.41
CA THR A 72 11.12 -8.13 -8.24
C THR A 72 12.50 -8.75 -8.05
N CYS A 73 13.54 -7.94 -7.94
CA CYS A 73 14.93 -8.40 -7.91
C CYS A 73 15.73 -8.07 -6.63
N CYS A 74 15.26 -7.14 -5.81
CA CYS A 74 15.91 -6.77 -4.54
C CYS A 74 15.45 -7.65 -3.34
N ILE A 75 14.38 -8.43 -3.50
CA ILE A 75 13.93 -9.41 -2.51
C ILE A 75 14.09 -10.82 -3.08
N ASP A 76 14.69 -11.72 -2.31
CA ASP A 76 14.77 -13.14 -2.63
C ASP A 76 13.48 -13.80 -2.17
N LYS A 77 12.55 -13.92 -3.10
CA LYS A 77 11.24 -14.52 -2.84
C LYS A 77 11.31 -16.03 -2.60
N SER A 78 12.47 -16.67 -2.79
CA SER A 78 12.68 -18.07 -2.44
C SER A 78 13.01 -18.27 -0.96
N SER A 79 13.46 -17.22 -0.28
CA SER A 79 13.67 -17.19 1.17
C SER A 79 12.41 -16.69 1.87
N SER A 80 11.69 -17.57 2.58
CA SER A 80 10.48 -17.17 3.32
C SER A 80 10.78 -16.14 4.41
N ALA A 81 11.94 -16.24 5.06
CA ALA A 81 12.39 -15.28 6.05
C ALA A 81 12.59 -13.89 5.44
N GLU A 82 13.28 -13.81 4.31
CA GLU A 82 13.53 -12.53 3.65
C GLU A 82 12.25 -11.94 3.04
N LEU A 83 11.39 -12.78 2.45
CA LEU A 83 10.07 -12.34 1.97
C LEU A 83 9.25 -11.74 3.11
N SER A 84 9.27 -12.38 4.29
CA SER A 84 8.55 -11.89 5.47
C SER A 84 9.12 -10.57 5.98
N GLU A 85 10.43 -10.45 6.10
CA GLU A 85 11.09 -9.20 6.48
C GLU A 85 10.78 -8.09 5.48
N GLY A 86 10.84 -8.41 4.18
CA GLY A 86 10.59 -7.47 3.10
C GLY A 86 9.17 -6.92 3.09
N ILE A 87 8.17 -7.78 3.27
CA ILE A 87 6.76 -7.35 3.32
C ILE A 87 6.49 -6.46 4.55
N ASN A 88 7.02 -6.80 5.73
CA ASN A 88 6.85 -5.97 6.92
C ASN A 88 7.62 -4.63 6.81
N SER A 89 8.70 -4.58 6.02
CA SER A 89 9.54 -3.39 5.86
C SER A 89 9.18 -2.52 4.66
N MET A 90 8.36 -3.02 3.72
CA MET A 90 8.12 -2.39 2.42
C MET A 90 7.65 -0.94 2.53
N PHE A 91 6.66 -0.67 3.40
CA PHE A 91 6.17 0.69 3.62
C PHE A 91 7.28 1.65 4.07
N GLN A 92 8.15 1.20 4.98
CA GLN A 92 9.28 2.02 5.45
C GLN A 92 10.34 2.22 4.36
N TRP A 93 10.55 1.23 3.48
CA TRP A 93 11.45 1.39 2.34
C TRP A 93 10.90 2.42 1.34
N TYR A 94 9.61 2.36 1.00
CA TYR A 94 8.97 3.42 0.20
C TYR A 94 9.07 4.80 0.86
N LYS A 95 8.79 4.88 2.17
CA LYS A 95 8.87 6.13 2.93
C LYS A 95 10.27 6.73 3.00
N ARG A 96 11.31 5.90 3.08
CA ARG A 96 12.72 6.33 3.17
C ARG A 96 13.40 6.52 1.81
N SER A 97 12.74 6.17 0.71
CA SER A 97 13.28 6.40 -0.63
C SER A 97 13.43 7.90 -0.89
N ALA A 98 14.43 8.27 -1.69
CA ALA A 98 14.61 9.66 -2.12
C ALA A 98 13.51 10.08 -3.11
N VAL A 99 13.06 9.14 -3.94
CA VAL A 99 11.96 9.32 -4.90
C VAL A 99 11.38 7.96 -5.26
N CYS A 100 10.07 7.90 -5.42
CA CYS A 100 9.37 6.76 -5.98
C CYS A 100 9.02 7.03 -7.44
N TYR A 101 9.56 6.22 -8.33
CA TYR A 101 9.20 6.23 -9.75
C TYR A 101 8.02 5.28 -9.97
N VAL A 102 6.88 5.83 -10.38
CA VAL A 102 5.70 5.05 -10.75
C VAL A 102 5.73 4.80 -12.24
N TYR A 103 6.02 3.55 -12.63
CA TYR A 103 6.05 3.17 -14.04
C TYR A 103 4.73 2.53 -14.48
N LEU A 104 3.99 3.21 -15.36
CA LEU A 104 2.70 2.78 -15.89
C LEU A 104 2.85 2.14 -17.26
N SER A 105 3.03 0.81 -17.29
CA SER A 105 3.21 0.04 -18.52
C SER A 105 2.01 0.07 -19.49
N ASP A 106 0.84 0.48 -19.01
CA ASP A 106 -0.44 0.51 -19.72
C ASP A 106 -0.92 1.91 -20.06
N VAL A 107 -0.03 2.92 -20.02
CA VAL A 107 -0.32 4.31 -20.37
C VAL A 107 0.59 4.77 -21.50
N SER A 108 0.00 5.28 -22.58
CA SER A 108 0.69 5.79 -23.76
C SER A 108 1.22 7.21 -23.55
N ALA A 109 2.22 7.60 -24.35
CA ALA A 109 2.90 8.88 -24.20
C ALA A 109 2.05 10.10 -24.59
N ASP A 110 1.04 9.87 -25.42
CA ASP A 110 0.09 10.85 -25.92
C ASP A 110 -1.24 10.84 -25.14
N ASP A 111 -1.35 10.03 -24.08
CA ASP A 111 -2.52 10.02 -23.20
C ASP A 111 -2.64 11.36 -22.45
N ASP A 112 -3.86 11.91 -22.41
CA ASP A 112 -4.19 13.03 -21.52
C ASP A 112 -4.78 12.48 -20.23
N PRO A 113 -4.08 12.57 -19.07
CA PRO A 113 -4.57 12.03 -17.81
C PRO A 113 -5.92 12.61 -17.36
N PHE A 114 -6.28 13.83 -17.78
CA PHE A 114 -7.49 14.52 -17.32
C PHE A 114 -8.76 14.03 -17.98
N GLU A 115 -8.66 13.47 -19.20
CA GLU A 115 -9.78 12.88 -19.91
C GLU A 115 -10.45 11.78 -19.08
N VAL A 116 -11.79 11.76 -19.07
CA VAL A 116 -12.56 10.81 -18.22
C VAL A 116 -12.23 9.36 -18.57
N SER A 117 -11.95 9.11 -19.85
CA SER A 117 -11.55 7.83 -20.40
C SER A 117 -10.06 7.75 -20.73
N SER A 118 -9.19 8.42 -19.97
CA SER A 118 -7.74 8.29 -20.16
C SER A 118 -7.23 6.90 -19.77
N GLU A 119 -6.13 6.49 -20.39
CA GLU A 119 -5.40 5.28 -20.02
C GLU A 119 -4.86 5.41 -18.60
N PHE A 120 -4.38 6.61 -18.21
CA PHE A 120 -3.94 6.92 -16.85
C PHE A 120 -5.00 6.56 -15.81
N ARG A 121 -6.23 7.08 -15.94
CA ARG A 121 -7.32 6.80 -14.98
C ARG A 121 -7.69 5.32 -14.90
N ARG A 122 -7.51 4.58 -16.01
CA ARG A 122 -7.82 3.14 -16.08
C ARG A 122 -6.62 2.25 -15.76
N SER A 123 -5.45 2.80 -15.49
CA SER A 123 -4.25 2.01 -15.27
C SER A 123 -4.47 0.99 -14.15
N ARG A 124 -4.01 -0.24 -14.39
CA ARG A 124 -4.03 -1.33 -13.42
C ARG A 124 -3.28 -0.97 -12.14
N TRP A 125 -2.38 0.02 -12.20
CA TRP A 125 -1.65 0.50 -11.04
C TRP A 125 -2.59 1.02 -9.95
N PHE A 126 -3.68 1.72 -10.29
CA PHE A 126 -4.64 2.22 -9.29
C PHE A 126 -5.50 1.15 -8.64
N THR A 127 -5.59 -0.03 -9.27
CA THR A 127 -6.40 -1.16 -8.78
C THR A 127 -5.56 -2.29 -8.18
N ARG A 128 -4.23 -2.17 -8.12
CA ARG A 128 -3.35 -3.16 -7.48
C ARG A 128 -3.30 -2.91 -5.96
N GLY A 129 -3.38 -3.97 -5.14
CA GLY A 129 -3.34 -3.85 -3.67
C GLY A 129 -2.05 -3.20 -3.15
N TRP A 130 -0.91 -3.77 -3.54
CA TRP A 130 0.41 -3.34 -3.10
C TRP A 130 0.72 -1.87 -3.41
N THR A 131 0.24 -1.33 -4.54
CA THR A 131 0.52 0.05 -4.95
C THR A 131 -0.15 1.11 -4.07
N LEU A 132 -1.00 0.74 -3.10
CA LEU A 132 -1.57 1.70 -2.15
C LEU A 132 -0.49 2.28 -1.23
N GLN A 133 0.33 1.43 -0.64
CA GLN A 133 1.45 1.90 0.16
C GLN A 133 2.52 2.58 -0.71
N GLU A 134 2.67 2.16 -1.96
CA GLU A 134 3.62 2.78 -2.90
C GLU A 134 3.17 4.19 -3.33
N LEU A 135 1.86 4.47 -3.30
CA LEU A 135 1.27 5.80 -3.48
C LEU A 135 1.43 6.69 -2.25
N LEU A 136 1.27 6.12 -1.05
CA LEU A 136 1.08 6.87 0.19
C LEU A 136 2.34 7.03 1.04
N ALA A 137 3.27 6.09 0.97
CA ALA A 137 4.45 6.09 1.82
C ALA A 137 5.56 7.05 1.35
N PRO A 138 5.89 7.15 0.05
CA PRO A 138 6.96 8.03 -0.41
C PRO A 138 6.65 9.52 -0.21
N MET A 139 7.69 10.31 0.06
CA MET A 139 7.58 11.78 0.13
C MET A 139 7.56 12.42 -1.26
N GLU A 140 8.22 11.80 -2.24
CA GLU A 140 8.31 12.28 -3.62
C GLU A 140 7.87 11.15 -4.56
N LEU A 141 6.90 11.45 -5.43
CA LEU A 141 6.27 10.48 -6.33
C LEU A 141 6.24 11.04 -7.76
N VAL A 142 6.89 10.35 -8.69
CA VAL A 142 6.99 10.79 -10.09
C VAL A 142 6.43 9.71 -11.01
N PHE A 143 5.40 10.06 -11.78
CA PHE A 143 4.74 9.15 -12.71
C PHE A 143 5.42 9.14 -14.09
N PHE A 144 5.52 7.96 -14.66
CA PHE A 144 6.06 7.71 -15.99
C PHE A 144 5.11 6.84 -16.82
N ASP A 145 4.99 7.18 -18.10
CA ASP A 145 4.28 6.37 -19.10
C ASP A 145 5.07 5.10 -19.48
N LYS A 146 4.53 4.30 -20.41
CA LYS A 146 5.14 3.04 -20.90
C LYS A 146 6.47 3.21 -21.64
N VAL A 147 6.89 4.43 -21.98
CA VAL A 147 8.16 4.73 -22.65
C VAL A 147 9.07 5.64 -21.81
N TRP A 148 8.77 5.79 -20.51
CA TRP A 148 9.54 6.61 -19.56
C TRP A 148 9.52 8.12 -19.82
N ASN A 149 8.45 8.67 -20.40
CA ASN A 149 8.20 10.11 -20.30
C ASN A 149 7.51 10.44 -18.98
N GLU A 150 7.91 11.55 -18.39
CA GLU A 150 7.39 12.02 -17.12
C GLU A 150 6.00 12.64 -17.31
N ILE A 151 5.03 12.20 -16.51
CA ILE A 151 3.66 12.71 -16.52
C ILE A 151 3.58 13.86 -15.50
N ARG A 152 3.90 15.08 -15.95
CA ARG A 152 4.13 16.29 -15.13
C ARG A 152 2.88 17.15 -14.93
N ILE A 153 1.91 16.79 -14.09
CA ILE A 153 0.75 17.68 -13.89
C ILE A 153 0.24 17.63 -12.43
N GLY A 154 -0.57 18.62 -12.01
CA GLY A 154 -1.18 18.78 -10.68
C GLY A 154 -2.09 17.61 -10.27
N LEU A 155 -1.45 16.45 -10.05
CA LEU A 155 -2.05 15.14 -9.88
C LEU A 155 -2.85 15.03 -8.59
N LEU A 156 -2.69 15.91 -7.61
CA LEU A 156 -3.35 15.73 -6.32
C LEU A 156 -4.88 15.62 -6.43
N THR A 157 -5.50 16.49 -7.24
CA THR A 157 -6.94 16.42 -7.48
C THR A 157 -7.31 15.17 -8.26
N LEU A 158 -6.58 14.88 -9.33
CA LEU A 158 -6.82 13.73 -10.19
C LEU A 158 -6.66 12.39 -9.43
N LEU A 159 -5.61 12.26 -8.61
CA LEU A 159 -5.35 11.11 -7.75
C LEU A 159 -6.43 10.96 -6.70
N SER A 160 -6.87 12.06 -6.08
CA SER A 160 -7.99 12.03 -5.12
C SER A 160 -9.27 11.53 -5.78
N ASP A 161 -9.57 11.99 -7.00
CA ASP A 161 -10.74 11.55 -7.78
C ASP A 161 -10.66 10.07 -8.18
N ILE A 162 -9.48 9.58 -8.58
CA ILE A 162 -9.29 8.18 -8.99
C ILE A 162 -9.35 7.23 -7.78
N THR A 163 -8.72 7.63 -6.67
CA THR A 163 -8.47 6.72 -5.53
C THR A 163 -9.48 6.86 -4.39
N ASN A 164 -10.30 7.92 -4.40
CA ASN A 164 -11.14 8.36 -3.27
C ASN A 164 -10.37 8.68 -1.98
N ILE A 165 -9.05 8.86 -2.08
CA ILE A 165 -8.21 9.24 -0.95
C ILE A 165 -8.27 10.77 -0.80
N PRO A 166 -8.51 11.30 0.41
CA PRO A 166 -8.53 12.74 0.64
C PRO A 166 -7.23 13.41 0.19
N LYS A 167 -7.33 14.56 -0.49
CA LYS A 167 -6.16 15.33 -0.93
C LYS A 167 -5.15 15.58 0.20
N LYS A 168 -5.63 15.87 1.41
CA LYS A 168 -4.77 16.09 2.58
C LYS A 168 -3.88 14.87 2.88
N ALA A 169 -4.43 13.67 2.79
CA ALA A 169 -3.67 12.43 2.99
C ALA A 169 -2.61 12.27 1.89
N LEU A 170 -2.98 12.49 0.63
CA LEU A 170 -2.07 12.38 -0.52
C LEU A 170 -0.95 13.44 -0.52
N ASP A 171 -1.21 14.63 0.01
CA ASP A 171 -0.29 15.76 0.00
C ASP A 171 0.75 15.69 1.12
N THR A 172 0.31 15.40 2.35
CA THR A 172 1.22 15.44 3.51
C THR A 172 1.86 14.10 3.83
N GLY A 173 1.34 12.99 3.29
CA GLY A 173 1.69 11.64 3.74
C GLY A 173 1.34 11.39 5.21
N ASP A 174 0.57 12.28 5.84
CA ASP A 174 0.15 12.18 7.24
C ASP A 174 -1.28 11.66 7.31
N PHE A 175 -1.40 10.40 7.72
CA PHE A 175 -2.66 9.70 7.89
C PHE A 175 -3.11 9.65 9.35
N SER A 176 -2.43 10.31 10.29
CA SER A 176 -2.71 10.24 11.74
C SER A 176 -4.14 10.62 12.10
N LYS A 177 -4.73 11.58 11.39
CA LYS A 177 -6.12 12.02 11.57
C LYS A 177 -7.15 11.03 11.03
N PHE A 178 -6.75 10.10 10.15
CA PHE A 178 -7.65 9.12 9.55
C PHE A 178 -7.64 7.82 10.35
N CYS A 179 -8.83 7.37 10.73
CA CYS A 179 -9.04 6.13 11.46
C CYS A 179 -8.81 4.89 10.56
N ALA A 180 -8.76 3.72 11.17
CA ALA A 180 -8.55 2.44 10.51
C ALA A 180 -9.59 2.19 9.41
N ALA A 181 -10.88 2.49 9.65
CA ALA A 181 -11.92 2.33 8.63
C ALA A 181 -11.66 3.18 7.38
N ALA A 182 -11.18 4.42 7.53
CA ALA A 182 -10.83 5.26 6.39
C ALA A 182 -9.64 4.69 5.61
N ARG A 183 -8.58 4.29 6.31
CA ARG A 183 -7.40 3.68 5.70
C ARG A 183 -7.74 2.37 4.97
N LEU A 184 -8.63 1.55 5.53
CA LEU A 184 -9.17 0.35 4.88
C LEU A 184 -10.02 0.70 3.65
N ALA A 185 -10.85 1.74 3.73
CA ALA A 185 -11.66 2.18 2.59
C ALA A 185 -10.81 2.57 1.37
N TRP A 186 -9.60 3.11 1.56
CA TRP A 186 -8.68 3.45 0.48
C TRP A 186 -8.18 2.22 -0.32
N ALA A 187 -8.35 1.02 0.24
CA ALA A 187 -8.06 -0.25 -0.41
C ALA A 187 -9.30 -0.93 -1.03
N ALA A 188 -10.51 -0.36 -0.88
CA ALA A 188 -11.78 -0.98 -1.28
C ALA A 188 -11.83 -1.45 -2.75
N ASN A 189 -11.27 -0.64 -3.66
CA ASN A 189 -11.29 -0.93 -5.10
C ASN A 189 -10.03 -1.65 -5.59
N ARG A 190 -9.13 -2.04 -4.68
CA ARG A 190 -7.87 -2.67 -5.02
C ARG A 190 -7.97 -4.20 -4.96
N LYS A 191 -7.14 -4.86 -5.76
CA LYS A 191 -7.12 -6.30 -5.99
C LYS A 191 -5.71 -6.85 -5.83
N THR A 192 -5.63 -8.04 -5.27
CA THR A 192 -4.38 -8.77 -5.08
C THR A 192 -4.44 -10.11 -5.80
N THR A 193 -3.27 -10.69 -6.08
CA THR A 193 -3.19 -12.01 -6.72
C THR A 193 -3.38 -13.12 -5.69
N ARG A 194 -2.69 -13.02 -4.55
CA ARG A 194 -2.93 -13.89 -3.39
C ARG A 194 -4.00 -13.25 -2.52
N ILE A 195 -4.89 -14.06 -1.97
CA ILE A 195 -6.01 -13.57 -1.17
C ILE A 195 -5.48 -12.89 0.10
N GLU A 196 -4.45 -13.45 0.71
CA GLU A 196 -3.83 -12.95 1.95
C GLU A 196 -3.16 -11.59 1.77
N ASP A 197 -2.71 -11.27 0.55
CA ASP A 197 -2.07 -9.98 0.26
C ASP A 197 -3.05 -8.80 0.44
N VAL A 198 -4.37 -9.03 0.46
CA VAL A 198 -5.35 -7.99 0.86
C VAL A 198 -5.00 -7.46 2.24
N ALA A 199 -4.57 -8.32 3.17
CA ALA A 199 -4.14 -7.92 4.50
C ALA A 199 -2.69 -7.44 4.49
N TYR A 200 -1.78 -8.22 3.89
CA TYR A 200 -0.35 -7.95 3.99
C TYR A 200 0.09 -6.64 3.31
N SER A 201 -0.59 -6.23 2.25
CA SER A 201 -0.32 -4.94 1.59
C SER A 201 -0.72 -3.71 2.42
N LEU A 202 -1.43 -3.90 3.54
CA LEU A 202 -1.94 -2.83 4.39
C LEU A 202 -1.20 -2.70 5.73
N LEU A 203 -0.27 -3.62 6.05
CA LEU A 203 0.44 -3.67 7.33
C LEU A 203 1.10 -2.34 7.69
N GLY A 204 1.89 -1.78 6.77
CA GLY A 204 2.58 -0.53 7.01
C GLY A 204 1.65 0.69 7.11
N LEU A 205 0.57 0.72 6.33
CA LEU A 205 -0.42 1.82 6.38
C LEU A 205 -1.21 1.82 7.69
N LEU A 206 -1.46 0.64 8.25
CA LEU A 206 -2.19 0.45 9.50
C LEU A 206 -1.26 0.35 10.72
N GLU A 207 0.06 0.41 10.50
CA GLU A 207 1.11 0.33 11.53
C GLU A 207 1.02 -0.96 12.37
N VAL A 208 0.70 -2.08 11.71
CA VAL A 208 0.56 -3.41 12.31
C VAL A 208 1.70 -4.30 11.84
N ASN A 209 2.20 -5.16 12.74
CA ASN A 209 3.10 -6.26 12.40
C ASN A 209 2.42 -7.58 12.74
N MET A 210 2.43 -8.54 11.81
CA MET A 210 1.89 -9.88 12.06
C MET A 210 2.59 -10.94 11.20
N PRO A 211 2.64 -12.22 11.64
CA PRO A 211 3.21 -13.30 10.85
C PRO A 211 2.49 -13.51 9.51
N LEU A 212 3.25 -13.68 8.43
CA LEU A 212 2.72 -13.99 7.10
C LEU A 212 2.48 -15.49 6.96
N LEU A 213 1.22 -15.89 6.98
CA LEU A 213 0.78 -17.28 6.81
C LEU A 213 0.07 -17.46 5.45
N TYR A 214 0.85 -17.59 4.37
CA TYR A 214 0.27 -17.91 3.06
C TYR A 214 -0.41 -19.30 3.08
N GLY A 215 -1.66 -19.36 2.62
CA GLY A 215 -2.53 -20.54 2.72
C GLY A 215 -3.68 -20.37 3.72
N GLU A 216 -3.72 -19.30 4.51
CA GLU A 216 -4.82 -19.03 5.44
C GLU A 216 -6.06 -18.38 4.79
N GLY A 217 -5.94 -17.92 3.54
CA GLY A 217 -7.04 -17.33 2.78
C GLY A 217 -7.59 -16.06 3.41
N GLU A 218 -8.92 -15.94 3.48
CA GLU A 218 -9.62 -14.75 3.99
C GLU A 218 -9.34 -14.46 5.48
N LYS A 219 -8.83 -15.45 6.23
CA LYS A 219 -8.47 -15.30 7.65
C LYS A 219 -7.37 -14.25 7.87
N ALA A 220 -6.51 -14.01 6.87
CA ALA A 220 -5.48 -12.98 6.95
C ALA A 220 -6.07 -11.59 7.23
N PHE A 221 -7.20 -11.25 6.59
CA PHE A 221 -7.85 -9.94 6.78
C PHE A 221 -8.58 -9.83 8.12
N LEU A 222 -9.11 -10.94 8.64
CA LEU A 222 -9.67 -10.99 9.99
C LEU A 222 -8.58 -10.75 11.04
N ARG A 223 -7.45 -11.45 10.92
CA ARG A 223 -6.30 -11.27 11.82
C ARG A 223 -5.74 -9.84 11.77
N LEU A 224 -5.70 -9.22 10.58
CA LEU A 224 -5.32 -7.81 10.47
C LEU A 224 -6.22 -6.92 11.33
N GLN A 225 -7.54 -7.10 11.24
CA GLN A 225 -8.48 -6.32 12.06
C GLN A 225 -8.31 -6.59 13.56
N GLU A 226 -8.06 -7.84 13.96
CA GLU A 226 -7.76 -8.18 15.35
C GLU A 226 -6.50 -7.49 15.86
N GLU A 227 -5.43 -7.45 15.05
CA GLU A 227 -4.19 -6.75 15.42
C GLU A 227 -4.37 -5.22 15.47
N ILE A 228 -5.21 -4.65 14.62
CA ILE A 228 -5.59 -3.23 14.73
C ILE A 228 -6.30 -2.99 16.07
N ILE A 229 -7.28 -3.81 16.46
CA ILE A 229 -8.01 -3.67 17.74
C ILE A 229 -7.07 -3.80 18.94
N LYS A 230 -6.08 -4.70 18.86
CA LYS A 230 -5.08 -4.87 19.93
C LYS A 230 -4.11 -3.70 20.03
N SER A 231 -3.71 -3.12 18.90
CA SER A 231 -2.67 -2.08 18.84
C SER A 231 -3.22 -0.65 18.90
N ARG A 232 -4.49 -0.44 18.53
CA ARG A 232 -5.14 0.85 18.41
C ARG A 232 -6.52 0.80 19.06
N ASN A 233 -6.83 1.82 19.85
CA ASN A 233 -8.18 2.06 20.37
C ASN A 233 -9.05 2.70 19.28
N ASP A 234 -9.33 1.95 18.21
CA ASP A 234 -9.98 2.44 17.00
C ASP A 234 -11.24 1.62 16.68
N ASP A 235 -12.37 2.04 17.27
CA ASP A 235 -13.68 1.41 17.09
C ASP A 235 -14.27 1.61 15.68
N SER A 236 -13.62 2.42 14.82
CA SER A 236 -14.12 2.66 13.47
C SER A 236 -14.22 1.38 12.64
N LEU A 237 -13.48 0.33 13.01
CA LEU A 237 -13.59 -0.99 12.38
C LEU A 237 -15.02 -1.55 12.42
N LEU A 238 -15.84 -1.18 13.40
CA LEU A 238 -17.25 -1.60 13.48
C LEU A 238 -18.18 -0.83 12.53
N ALA A 239 -17.68 0.20 11.85
CA ALA A 239 -18.45 0.97 10.87
C ALA A 239 -18.48 0.35 9.47
N TRP A 240 -18.00 -0.89 9.30
CA TRP A 240 -18.18 -1.60 8.04
C TRP A 240 -19.68 -1.76 7.71
N GLY A 241 -20.02 -1.69 6.43
CA GLY A 241 -21.43 -1.65 6.01
C GLY A 241 -22.09 -0.27 6.18
N TYR A 242 -21.39 0.76 6.66
CA TYR A 242 -21.90 2.13 6.69
C TYR A 242 -22.40 2.57 5.31
N ARG A 243 -23.64 3.07 5.24
CA ARG A 243 -24.35 3.47 4.00
C ARG A 243 -24.65 2.36 2.99
N PHE A 244 -24.41 1.09 3.32
CA PHE A 244 -24.90 -0.03 2.52
C PHE A 244 -26.38 -0.28 2.82
N LYS A 245 -27.15 -0.67 1.79
CA LYS A 245 -28.50 -1.21 2.00
C LYS A 245 -28.40 -2.65 2.51
N PRO A 246 -29.41 -3.17 3.24
CA PRO A 246 -29.39 -4.56 3.74
C PRO A 246 -29.17 -5.62 2.65
N LYS A 247 -29.56 -5.36 1.41
CA LYS A 247 -29.37 -6.27 0.26
C LYS A 247 -27.94 -6.24 -0.32
N GLU A 248 -27.19 -5.18 -0.04
CA GLU A 248 -25.82 -4.95 -0.51
C GLU A 248 -24.79 -5.42 0.52
N LEU A 249 -25.19 -5.59 1.79
CA LEU A 249 -24.33 -6.12 2.83
C LEU A 249 -23.92 -7.57 2.52
N PRO A 250 -22.66 -7.95 2.80
CA PRO A 250 -22.23 -9.34 2.75
C PRO A 250 -23.16 -10.19 3.62
N LYS A 251 -23.52 -11.38 3.14
CA LYS A 251 -24.20 -12.36 4.00
C LYS A 251 -23.26 -12.70 5.15
N ILE A 252 -23.58 -12.21 6.35
CA ILE A 252 -22.89 -12.56 7.59
C ILE A 252 -23.13 -14.06 7.80
N TYR A 253 -22.15 -14.87 7.44
CA TYR A 253 -22.09 -16.24 7.92
C TYR A 253 -21.50 -16.13 9.33
N SER A 254 -22.28 -16.59 10.30
CA SER A 254 -22.02 -16.52 11.73
C SER A 254 -20.57 -16.85 12.05
N ASP A 255 -19.94 -15.99 12.87
CA ASP A 255 -18.87 -16.28 13.85
C ASP A 255 -17.99 -15.03 14.12
N SER A 256 -18.13 -13.95 13.35
CA SER A 256 -17.38 -12.70 13.58
C SER A 256 -18.21 -11.43 13.31
N VAL A 257 -17.95 -10.40 14.12
CA VAL A 257 -18.50 -9.04 13.98
C VAL A 257 -17.65 -8.15 13.06
N LEU A 258 -16.55 -8.69 12.53
CA LEU A 258 -15.58 -7.96 11.71
C LEU A 258 -15.87 -8.09 10.21
N ALA A 259 -15.34 -7.15 9.43
CA ALA A 259 -15.50 -7.12 7.98
C ALA A 259 -14.75 -8.28 7.29
N ARG A 260 -15.17 -8.61 6.07
CA ARG A 260 -14.49 -9.65 5.25
C ARG A 260 -13.47 -9.07 4.30
N SER A 261 -13.62 -7.80 3.95
CA SER A 261 -12.75 -7.16 2.98
C SER A 261 -12.70 -5.64 3.15
N PRO A 262 -11.67 -4.97 2.61
CA PRO A 262 -11.64 -3.52 2.54
C PRO A 262 -12.86 -2.88 1.85
N SER A 263 -13.52 -3.58 0.91
CA SER A 263 -14.70 -3.02 0.22
C SER A 263 -15.90 -2.82 1.13
N ASP A 264 -15.96 -3.53 2.26
CA ASP A 264 -17.00 -3.36 3.27
C ASP A 264 -16.90 -1.98 3.97
N PHE A 265 -15.77 -1.28 3.81
CA PHE A 265 -15.53 0.08 4.30
C PHE A 265 -15.62 1.16 3.21
N SER A 266 -16.04 0.84 1.98
CA SER A 266 -15.93 1.77 0.83
C SER A 266 -16.55 3.16 1.02
N HIS A 267 -17.52 3.31 1.93
CA HIS A 267 -18.15 4.59 2.26
C HIS A 267 -17.51 5.34 3.44
N CYS A 268 -16.42 4.82 4.01
CA CYS A 268 -15.73 5.38 5.18
C CYS A 268 -14.47 6.19 4.83
N HIS A 269 -14.17 6.41 3.54
CA HIS A 269 -12.91 7.00 3.04
C HIS A 269 -12.52 8.37 3.63
N ASN A 270 -13.48 9.12 4.17
CA ASN A 270 -13.28 10.43 4.80
C ASN A 270 -13.39 10.40 6.34
N PHE A 271 -13.52 9.24 6.98
CA PHE A 271 -13.66 9.17 8.43
C PHE A 271 -12.37 9.64 9.12
N GLN A 272 -12.54 10.45 10.16
CA GLN A 272 -11.45 11.02 10.93
C GLN A 272 -11.65 10.72 12.41
N ASN A 273 -10.53 10.64 13.14
CA ASN A 273 -10.55 10.58 14.59
C ASN A 273 -11.15 11.88 15.14
N LEU A 274 -12.10 11.77 16.07
CA LEU A 274 -12.63 12.93 16.78
C LEU A 274 -11.53 13.47 17.70
N GLU A 275 -11.09 14.70 17.46
CA GLU A 275 -10.30 15.46 18.42
C GLU A 275 -11.27 15.90 19.54
N ILE A 276 -11.31 15.15 20.63
CA ILE A 276 -12.11 15.49 21.80
C ILE A 276 -11.33 16.56 22.58
N ASP A 277 -11.80 17.79 22.54
CA ASP A 277 -11.32 18.84 23.43
C ASP A 277 -11.89 18.54 24.84
N ASP A 278 -11.00 18.25 25.80
CA ASP A 278 -11.30 17.83 27.18
C ASP A 278 -12.27 18.78 27.92
N THR A 279 -12.48 19.98 27.38
CA THR A 279 -13.37 21.01 27.92
C THR A 279 -14.85 20.84 27.54
N SER A 280 -15.19 19.96 26.59
CA SER A 280 -16.53 19.90 25.97
C SER A 280 -17.45 18.78 26.47
N LEU A 281 -16.94 17.77 27.18
CA LEU A 281 -17.74 16.66 27.71
C LEU A 281 -17.96 16.79 29.22
N LYS A 282 -19.21 17.03 29.63
CA LYS A 282 -19.66 16.97 31.04
C LYS A 282 -19.82 15.53 31.57
N VAL A 283 -19.51 14.53 30.76
CA VAL A 283 -19.57 13.11 31.12
C VAL A 283 -18.13 12.61 31.19
N PRO A 284 -17.69 11.99 32.30
CA PRO A 284 -16.40 11.34 32.31
C PRO A 284 -16.44 10.25 31.24
N LEU A 285 -15.61 10.38 30.20
CA LEU A 285 -15.31 9.27 29.31
C LEU A 285 -14.58 8.22 30.15
N THR A 286 -15.32 7.40 30.89
CA THR A 286 -14.78 6.12 31.33
C THR A 286 -14.42 5.38 30.07
N THR A 287 -13.12 5.34 29.76
CA THR A 287 -12.55 4.80 28.54
C THR A 287 -13.00 3.36 28.41
N SER A 288 -14.02 3.19 27.59
CA SER A 288 -14.73 1.93 27.43
C SER A 288 -14.06 1.24 26.25
N HIS A 289 -12.93 0.61 26.52
CA HIS A 289 -12.06 0.07 25.48
C HIS A 289 -12.69 -1.16 24.81
N SER A 290 -12.69 -1.17 23.49
CA SER A 290 -12.92 -2.41 22.74
C SER A 290 -11.70 -3.32 22.84
N ALA A 291 -11.91 -4.58 23.23
CA ALA A 291 -10.86 -5.57 23.36
C ALA A 291 -11.30 -6.92 22.78
N MET A 292 -10.40 -7.58 22.05
CA MET A 292 -10.59 -8.96 21.64
C MET A 292 -10.34 -9.90 22.82
N THR A 293 -11.34 -10.70 23.19
CA THR A 293 -11.26 -11.73 24.23
C THR A 293 -11.30 -13.13 23.61
N ASN A 294 -11.10 -14.17 24.42
CA ASN A 294 -11.29 -15.55 24.00
C ASN A 294 -12.76 -15.91 23.68
N ILE A 295 -13.72 -15.06 24.03
CA ILE A 295 -15.16 -15.25 23.77
C ILE A 295 -15.61 -14.42 22.55
N GLY A 296 -14.91 -13.32 22.23
CA GLY A 296 -15.25 -12.41 21.14
C GLY A 296 -14.86 -10.96 21.45
N LEU A 297 -15.40 -10.02 20.68
CA LEU A 297 -15.17 -8.59 20.91
C LEU A 297 -15.99 -8.11 22.13
N GLN A 298 -15.31 -7.63 23.15
CA GLN A 298 -15.92 -6.87 24.23
C GLN A 298 -15.78 -5.39 23.89
N THR A 299 -16.90 -4.67 23.79
CA THR A 299 -16.91 -3.21 23.63
C THR A 299 -17.79 -2.60 24.70
N ALA A 300 -17.46 -1.39 25.14
CA ALA A 300 -18.35 -0.62 25.98
C ALA A 300 -18.70 0.68 25.24
N ILE A 301 -19.97 1.03 25.29
CA ILE A 301 -20.51 2.18 24.56
C ILE A 301 -20.84 3.23 25.62
N PRO A 302 -20.42 4.50 25.48
CA PRO A 302 -20.92 5.56 26.33
C PRO A 302 -22.42 5.73 26.04
N ILE A 303 -23.26 5.26 26.98
CA ILE A 303 -24.72 5.43 26.95
C ILE A 303 -25.10 6.72 27.65
#